data_AF-A0A060Z792-F1
#
_entry.id   AF-A0A060Z792-F1
#
_cell.length_a   1.000
_cell.length_b   1.000
_cell.length_c   1.000
_cell.angle_alpha   90.00
_cell.angle_beta   90.00
_cell.angle_gamma   90.00
#
_symmetry.space_group_name_H-M   'P 1'
#
loop_
_entity.id
_entity.type
_entity.pdbx_description
1 polymer ?
#
loop_
_entity_poly.entity_id
_entity_poly.type
_entity_poly.pdbx_seq_one_letter_code
_entity_poly.pdbx_strand_id
1 'polypeptide(L)'
;MVLIQQLEEGGPDPLVFVLNANLLAMVKLVNYVNRKCWYVTSKGMHAVGQAEVVVLLQCLPDEKSIPKDLFSHFVQLYQEALTG
;
A
#
# COMPACT_ATOMS: atom_id res chain seq x y z
N MET A 1 -12.22 10.31 7.85
CA MET A 1 -11.46 10.24 9.11
C MET A 1 -11.42 8.83 9.73
N VAL A 2 -12.41 7.95 9.45
CA VAL A 2 -12.48 6.57 10.01
C VAL A 2 -11.32 5.64 9.60
N LEU A 3 -10.84 5.71 8.35
CA LEU A 3 -9.80 4.80 7.84
C LEU A 3 -8.46 4.92 8.58
N ILE A 4 -8.02 6.16 8.87
CA ILE A 4 -6.78 6.40 9.63
C ILE A 4 -6.92 5.82 11.04
N GLN A 5 -8.07 6.02 11.68
CA GLN A 5 -8.32 5.45 13.01
C GLN A 5 -8.21 3.93 13.00
N GLN A 6 -8.79 3.24 12.02
CA GLN A 6 -8.67 1.77 11.89
C GLN A 6 -7.21 1.33 11.70
N LEU A 7 -6.40 2.10 10.98
CA LEU A 7 -4.98 1.81 10.80
C LEU A 7 -4.19 2.01 12.11
N GLU A 8 -4.56 3.02 12.90
CA GLU A 8 -3.93 3.32 14.19
C GLU A 8 -4.35 2.38 15.32
N GLU A 9 -5.57 1.84 15.26
CA GLU A 9 -6.05 0.78 16.16
C GLU A 9 -5.21 -0.51 16.04
N GLY A 10 -4.45 -0.67 14.94
CA GLY A 10 -3.34 -1.62 14.89
C GLY A 10 -3.75 -3.09 14.81
N GLY A 11 -4.93 -3.37 14.24
CA GLY A 11 -5.42 -4.74 14.03
C GLY A 11 -4.45 -5.65 13.26
N PRO A 12 -4.62 -6.99 13.34
CA PRO A 12 -3.75 -7.94 12.64
C PRO A 12 -3.83 -7.76 11.12
N ASP A 13 -5.04 -7.54 10.60
CA ASP A 13 -5.31 -7.47 9.17
C ASP A 13 -5.01 -6.07 8.58
N PRO A 14 -4.39 -5.99 7.39
CA PRO A 14 -4.22 -4.73 6.68
C PRO A 14 -5.55 -4.23 6.10
N LEU A 15 -5.66 -2.92 5.91
CA LEU A 15 -6.75 -2.38 5.08
C LEU A 15 -6.49 -2.70 3.62
N VAL A 16 -7.51 -3.24 2.94
CA VAL A 16 -7.44 -3.63 1.53
C VAL A 16 -8.13 -2.56 0.67
N PHE A 17 -7.38 -2.01 -0.28
CA PHE A 17 -7.87 -1.07 -1.29
C PHE A 17 -7.87 -1.75 -2.65
N VAL A 18 -8.98 -1.60 -3.38
CA VAL A 18 -9.10 -2.07 -4.77
C VAL A 18 -8.56 -0.97 -5.68
N LEU A 19 -7.49 -1.26 -6.43
CA LEU A 19 -6.92 -0.31 -7.40
C LEU A 19 -7.54 -0.52 -8.79
N ASN A 20 -7.74 -1.78 -9.18
CA ASN A 20 -8.56 -2.19 -10.32
C ASN A 20 -9.11 -3.61 -10.07
N ALA A 21 -9.78 -4.20 -11.06
CA ALA A 21 -10.40 -5.54 -10.91
C ALA A 21 -9.40 -6.66 -10.57
N ASN A 22 -8.13 -6.50 -10.91
CA ASN A 22 -7.07 -7.51 -10.77
C ASN A 22 -5.92 -7.07 -9.84
N LEU A 23 -5.95 -5.84 -9.31
CA LEU A 23 -4.87 -5.26 -8.51
C LEU A 23 -5.41 -4.65 -7.23
N LEU A 24 -4.85 -5.09 -6.11
CA LEU A 24 -5.15 -4.62 -4.76
C LEU A 24 -3.92 -3.99 -4.12
N ALA A 25 -4.15 -3.04 -3.21
CA ALA A 25 -3.15 -2.50 -2.29
C ALA A 25 -3.55 -2.79 -0.84
N MET A 26 -2.67 -3.43 -0.09
CA MET A 26 -2.84 -3.71 1.33
C MET A 26 -2.00 -2.71 2.14
N VAL A 27 -2.64 -1.97 3.05
CA VAL A 27 -2.05 -0.87 3.81
C VAL A 27 -2.12 -1.17 5.30
N LYS A 28 -0.99 -0.97 5.99
CA LYS A 28 -0.90 -1.07 7.45
C LYS A 28 0.07 -0.01 8.00
N LEU A 29 -0.15 0.44 9.23
CA LEU A 29 0.87 1.17 9.99
C LEU A 29 1.69 0.18 10.80
N VAL A 30 3.01 0.25 10.67
CA VAL A 30 3.95 -0.64 11.37
C VAL A 30 5.03 0.17 12.08
N ASN A 31 5.63 -0.42 13.12
CA ASN A 31 6.89 0.07 13.66
C ASN A 31 8.02 -0.74 13.04
N TYR A 32 8.86 -0.09 12.24
CA TYR A 32 10.02 -0.70 11.61
C TYR A 32 11.27 0.06 12.04
N VAL A 33 12.16 -0.61 12.79
CA VAL A 33 13.41 -0.02 13.30
C VAL A 33 13.17 1.30 14.06
N ASN A 34 12.22 1.27 15.00
CA ASN A 34 11.80 2.42 15.82
C ASN A 34 11.23 3.61 15.04
N ARG A 35 10.69 3.37 13.84
CA ARG A 35 10.02 4.38 13.02
C ARG A 35 8.60 3.92 12.68
N LYS A 36 7.63 4.82 12.84
CA LYS A 36 6.25 4.61 12.34
C LYS A 36 6.30 4.70 10.82
N CYS A 37 5.87 3.65 10.14
CA CYS A 37 5.92 3.54 8.69
C CYS A 37 4.57 3.09 8.14
N TRP A 38 4.24 3.62 6.97
CA TRP A 38 3.29 3.01 6.05
C TRP A 38 3.91 1.76 5.45
N TYR A 39 3.31 0.61 5.73
CA TYR A 39 3.57 -0.64 5.06
C TYR A 39 2.50 -0.84 4.00
N VAL A 40 2.90 -0.74 2.73
CA VAL A 40 1.99 -0.85 1.58
C VAL A 40 2.50 -1.94 0.65
N THR A 41 1.61 -2.88 0.31
CA THR A 41 1.96 -4.04 -0.52
C THR A 41 0.94 -4.23 -1.63
N SER A 42 1.39 -4.69 -2.80
CA SER A 42 0.48 -5.05 -3.89
C SER A 42 0.03 -6.51 -3.77
N LYS A 43 -1.13 -6.81 -4.39
CA LYS A 43 -1.56 -8.17 -4.72
C LYS A 43 -2.23 -8.15 -6.07
N GLY A 44 -1.69 -8.91 -7.03
CA GLY A 44 -2.19 -9.00 -8.40
C GLY A 44 -1.12 -8.82 -9.47
N MET A 45 0.07 -8.32 -9.12
CA MET A 45 1.17 -8.10 -10.08
C MET A 45 1.63 -9.41 -10.75
N HIS A 46 1.57 -10.53 -10.02
CA HIS A 46 1.94 -11.84 -10.56
C HIS A 46 1.11 -12.25 -11.79
N ALA A 47 -0.13 -11.76 -11.91
CA ALA A 47 -0.99 -12.04 -13.07
C ALA A 47 -0.48 -11.41 -14.36
N VAL A 48 0.40 -10.40 -14.26
CA VAL A 48 1.06 -9.72 -15.39
C VAL A 48 2.56 -10.02 -15.45
N GLY A 49 3.01 -11.09 -14.79
CA GLY A 49 4.42 -11.51 -14.82
C GLY A 49 5.38 -10.65 -13.99
N GLN A 50 4.86 -9.73 -13.17
CA GLN A 50 5.65 -8.86 -12.30
C GLN A 50 5.61 -9.35 -10.84
N ALA A 51 6.74 -9.25 -10.14
CA ALA A 51 6.78 -9.52 -8.70
C ALA A 51 5.92 -8.51 -7.92
N GLU A 52 5.32 -8.96 -6.82
CA GLU A 52 4.58 -8.04 -5.94
C GLU A 52 5.54 -7.00 -5.35
N VAL A 53 5.04 -5.78 -5.19
CA VAL A 53 5.80 -4.63 -4.71
C VAL A 53 5.49 -4.39 -3.24
N VAL A 54 6.54 -4.15 -2.45
CA VAL A 54 6.45 -3.81 -1.03
C VAL A 54 7.12 -2.45 -0.81
N VAL A 55 6.40 -1.52 -0.19
CA VAL A 55 6.91 -0.21 0.17
C VAL A 55 6.79 -0.03 1.68
N LEU A 56 7.92 0.27 2.31
CA LEU A 56 8.00 0.79 3.67
C LEU A 56 8.32 2.28 3.59
N LEU A 57 7.31 3.12 3.76
CA LEU A 57 7.45 4.56 3.72
C LEU A 57 7.36 5.13 5.14
N GLN A 58 8.43 5.77 5.61
CA GLN A 58 8.41 6.43 6.91
C GLN A 58 7.31 7.48 6.95
N CYS A 59 6.49 7.47 8.00
CA CYS A 59 5.46 8.49 8.19
C CYS A 59 6.10 9.87 8.44
N LEU A 60 5.48 10.90 7.90
CA LEU A 60 5.83 12.28 8.24
C LEU A 60 5.27 12.64 9.64
N PRO A 61 5.85 13.64 10.32
CA PRO A 61 5.21 14.22 11.50
C PRO A 61 3.80 14.70 11.18
N ASP A 62 2.84 14.37 12.03
CA ASP A 62 1.43 14.77 11.91
C ASP A 62 0.73 14.37 10.60
N GLU A 63 1.20 13.33 9.92
CA GLU A 63 0.58 12.85 8.69
C GLU A 63 -0.87 12.37 8.93
N LYS A 64 -1.83 12.99 8.23
CA LYS A 64 -3.28 12.78 8.44
C LYS A 64 -3.95 11.95 7.34
N SER A 65 -3.18 11.48 6.37
CA SER A 65 -3.70 10.82 5.17
C SER A 65 -2.80 9.70 4.71
N ILE A 66 -3.40 8.67 4.13
CA ILE A 66 -2.68 7.60 3.45
C ILE A 66 -1.93 8.20 2.25
N PRO A 67 -0.67 7.80 1.97
CA PRO A 67 0.11 8.25 0.82
C PRO A 67 -0.45 7.68 -0.49
N LYS A 68 -1.49 8.32 -1.04
CA LYS A 68 -2.23 7.85 -2.22
C LYS A 68 -1.38 7.72 -3.49
N ASP A 69 -0.27 8.44 -3.58
CA ASP A 69 0.63 8.37 -4.73
C ASP A 69 1.24 6.97 -4.92
N LEU A 70 1.38 6.19 -3.83
CA LEU A 70 1.77 4.78 -3.92
C LEU A 70 0.75 3.94 -4.70
N PHE A 71 -0.54 4.27 -4.61
CA PHE A 71 -1.58 3.58 -5.38
C PHE A 71 -1.45 3.88 -6.86
N SER A 72 -1.25 5.14 -7.24
CA SER A 72 -0.99 5.54 -8.62
C SER A 72 0.26 4.86 -9.17
N HIS A 73 1.32 4.79 -8.37
CA HIS A 73 2.55 4.10 -8.75
C HIS A 73 2.34 2.60 -9.00
N PHE A 74 1.57 1.91 -8.15
CA PHE A 74 1.23 0.50 -8.38
C PHE A 74 0.39 0.30 -9.64
N VAL A 75 -0.57 1.19 -9.92
CA VAL A 75 -1.35 1.13 -11.18
C VAL A 75 -0.44 1.31 -12.39
N GLN A 76 0.49 2.26 -12.32
CA GLN A 76 1.46 2.50 -13.40
C GLN A 76 2.35 1.27 -13.64
N LEU A 77 2.96 0.70 -12.59
CA LEU A 77 3.79 -0.51 -12.69
C LEU A 77 3.01 -1.68 -13.30
N TYR A 78 1.75 -1.86 -12.89
CA TYR A 78 0.89 -2.89 -13.45
C TYR A 78 0.61 -2.67 -14.95
N GLN A 79 0.40 -1.42 -15.38
CA GLN A 79 0.23 -1.08 -16.79
C GLN A 79 1.49 -1.29 -17.61
N GLU A 80 2.66 -0.95 -17.06
CA GLU A 80 3.96 -1.18 -17.69
C GLU A 80 4.21 -2.68 -17.89
N ALA A 81 3.94 -3.52 -16.88
CA ALA A 81 4.06 -4.97 -17.01
C ALA A 81 3.09 -5.58 -18.05
N LEU A 82 1.91 -5.00 -18.24
CA LEU A 82 0.99 -5.44 -19.30
C LEU A 82 1.53 -5.17 -20.71
N THR A 83 2.35 -4.13 -20.87
CA THR A 83 2.92 -3.76 -22.18
C THR A 83 4.18 -4.55 -22.56
N GLY A 84 4.75 -5.33 -21.62
CA GLY A 84 5.98 -6.11 -21.80
C GLY A 84 7.22 -5.22 -21.85
#